data_AF-A0A8T4A7X8-F1
#
_entry.id   AF-A0A8T4A7X8-F1
#
_cell.length_a   1.000
_cell.length_b   1.000
_cell.length_c   1.000
_cell.angle_alpha   90.00
_cell.angle_beta   90.00
_cell.angle_gamma   90.00
#
_symmetry.space_group_name_H-M   'P 1'
#
loop_
_entity.id
_entity.type
_entity.pdbx_description
1 polymer ?
#
loop_
_entity_poly.entity_id
_entity_poly.type
_entity_poly.pdbx_seq_one_letter_code
_entity_poly.pdbx_strand_id
1 'polypeptide(L)'
;MDVVIDRLKEDPRDASVEFVECKGHGHPDTICDLVCENAGNALAAYYRKRFGRVLHYNIDKALLVAGTAIPKWRGGKVVKPAKLIIAGRATAKVGTSPIPVKRIVQESARKTLSRFKRAR
;
A
#
# COMPACT_ATOMS: atom_id res chain seq x y z
N MET A 1 9.75 -31.11 -4.99
CA MET A 1 9.23 -29.87 -5.60
C MET A 1 8.95 -30.24 -7.04
N ASP A 2 7.68 -30.34 -7.40
CA ASP A 2 7.29 -30.78 -8.73
C ASP A 2 7.20 -29.55 -9.63
N VAL A 3 8.25 -29.35 -10.42
CA VAL A 3 8.27 -28.33 -11.46
C VAL A 3 8.05 -29.04 -12.78
N VAL A 4 6.92 -28.75 -13.42
CA VAL A 4 6.59 -29.23 -14.75
C VAL A 4 6.88 -28.12 -15.75
N ILE A 5 7.71 -28.42 -16.75
CA ILE A 5 7.99 -27.53 -17.87
C ILE A 5 7.33 -28.15 -19.10
N ASP A 6 6.43 -27.40 -19.72
CA ASP A 6 5.72 -27.81 -20.93
C ASP A 6 5.63 -26.63 -21.90
N ARG A 7 5.39 -26.92 -23.18
CA ARG A 7 5.21 -25.90 -24.23
C ARG A 7 3.79 -25.33 -24.16
N LEU A 8 3.68 -24.01 -24.25
CA LEU A 8 2.38 -23.34 -24.45
C LEU A 8 1.80 -23.78 -25.81
N LYS A 9 0.54 -24.21 -25.81
CA LYS A 9 -0.14 -24.70 -27.02
C LYS A 9 -0.43 -23.60 -28.04
N GLU A 10 -0.62 -22.38 -27.56
CA GLU A 10 -0.97 -21.20 -28.36
C GLU A 10 -0.13 -20.01 -27.89
N ASP A 11 0.18 -19.12 -28.83
CA ASP A 11 0.85 -17.87 -28.52
C ASP A 11 -0.20 -16.79 -28.20
N PRO A 12 -0.20 -16.19 -27.01
CA PRO A 12 -1.15 -15.13 -26.67
C PRO A 12 -1.06 -13.90 -27.60
N ARG A 13 0.03 -13.76 -28.36
CA ARG A 13 0.21 -12.70 -29.38
C ARG A 13 -0.62 -12.92 -30.64
N ASP A 14 -1.16 -14.12 -30.85
CA ASP A 14 -1.99 -14.44 -32.02
C ASP A 14 -3.44 -13.97 -31.87
N ALA A 15 -3.81 -13.39 -30.72
CA ALA A 15 -5.14 -12.85 -30.49
C ALA A 15 -5.44 -11.64 -31.41
N SER A 16 -6.65 -11.59 -31.97
CA SER A 16 -7.06 -10.50 -32.87
C SER A 16 -7.29 -9.16 -32.16
N VAL A 17 -7.42 -9.16 -30.83
CA VAL A 17 -7.70 -7.98 -29.99
C VAL A 17 -7.03 -8.15 -28.62
N GLU A 18 -6.43 -7.09 -28.09
CA GLU A 18 -5.80 -7.04 -26.77
C GLU A 18 -6.20 -5.74 -26.02
N PHE A 19 -6.42 -5.85 -24.70
CA PHE A 19 -6.64 -4.69 -23.82
C PHE A 19 -5.70 -4.74 -22.62
N VAL A 20 -5.12 -3.59 -22.28
CA VAL A 20 -4.21 -3.44 -21.14
C VAL A 20 -4.56 -2.16 -20.36
N GLU A 21 -4.68 -2.26 -19.04
CA GLU A 21 -4.86 -1.12 -18.13
C GLU A 21 -3.65 -1.01 -17.17
N CYS A 22 -3.20 0.21 -16.92
CA CYS A 22 -2.19 0.49 -15.90
C CYS A 22 -2.61 1.69 -15.03
N LYS A 23 -2.71 1.46 -13.72
CA LYS A 23 -3.03 2.49 -12.73
C LYS A 23 -1.75 3.20 -12.28
N GLY A 24 -1.59 4.45 -12.72
CA GLY A 24 -0.42 5.26 -12.42
C GLY A 24 -0.22 5.56 -10.92
N HIS A 25 0.96 6.07 -10.57
CA HIS A 25 1.37 6.30 -9.18
C HIS A 25 0.38 7.14 -8.33
N GLY A 26 -0.29 8.12 -8.94
CA GLY A 26 -1.27 8.98 -8.26
C GLY A 26 -2.69 8.41 -8.20
N HIS A 27 -2.93 7.24 -8.80
CA HIS A 27 -4.24 6.60 -8.78
C HIS A 27 -4.59 6.19 -7.34
N PRO A 28 -5.82 6.43 -6.85
CA PRO A 28 -6.26 6.07 -5.50
C PRO A 28 -5.93 4.63 -5.09
N ASP A 29 -6.19 3.67 -5.97
CA ASP A 29 -5.91 2.26 -5.70
C ASP A 29 -4.40 1.99 -5.55
N THR A 30 -3.58 2.52 -6.46
CA THR A 30 -2.12 2.39 -6.37
C THR A 30 -1.57 3.02 -5.09
N ILE A 31 -2.17 4.12 -4.61
CA ILE A 31 -1.81 4.73 -3.33
C ILE A 31 -2.15 3.78 -2.16
N CYS A 32 -3.34 3.16 -2.18
CA CYS A 32 -3.73 2.18 -1.17
C CYS A 32 -2.75 0.99 -1.13
N ASP A 33 -2.44 0.41 -2.28
CA ASP A 33 -1.51 -0.72 -2.41
C ASP A 33 -0.13 -0.36 -1.87
N LEU A 34 0.41 0.79 -2.29
CA LEU A 34 1.72 1.27 -1.83
C LEU A 34 1.76 1.51 -0.32
N VAL A 35 0.70 2.06 0.26
CA VAL A 35 0.65 2.31 1.70
C VAL A 35 0.56 0.99 2.48
N CYS A 36 -0.28 0.05 2.04
CA CYS A 36 -0.39 -1.28 2.64
C CYS A 36 0.95 -2.03 2.61
N GLU A 37 1.59 -2.07 1.45
CA GLU A 37 2.87 -2.76 1.25
C GLU A 37 3.99 -2.13 2.10
N ASN A 38 4.12 -0.80 2.09
CA ASN A 38 5.12 -0.12 2.91
C ASN A 38 4.85 -0.25 4.41
N ALA A 39 3.58 -0.33 4.83
CA ALA A 39 3.23 -0.59 6.23
C ALA A 39 3.59 -2.03 6.63
N GLY A 40 3.33 -3.01 5.75
CA GLY A 40 3.76 -4.40 5.93
C GLY A 40 5.28 -4.53 6.06
N ASN A 41 6.03 -3.91 5.17
CA ASN A 41 7.50 -3.88 5.22
C ASN A 41 8.03 -3.24 6.52
N ALA A 42 7.40 -2.15 6.98
CA ALA A 42 7.77 -1.51 8.24
C ALA A 42 7.50 -2.42 9.45
N LEU A 43 6.38 -3.15 9.48
CA LEU A 43 6.08 -4.13 10.52
C LEU A 43 7.06 -5.31 10.49
N ALA A 44 7.33 -5.87 9.31
CA ALA A 44 8.28 -6.97 9.15
C ALA A 44 9.68 -6.59 9.62
N ALA A 45 10.15 -5.39 9.25
CA ALA A 45 11.44 -4.88 9.68
C ALA A 45 11.49 -4.67 11.21
N TYR A 46 10.42 -4.11 11.79
CA TYR A 46 10.31 -3.96 13.25
C TYR A 46 10.36 -5.32 13.97
N TYR A 47 9.58 -6.29 13.48
CA TYR A 47 9.53 -7.63 14.06
C TYR A 47 10.87 -8.34 13.99
N ARG A 48 11.51 -8.31 12.82
CA ARG A 48 12.84 -8.92 12.62
C ARG A 48 13.88 -8.28 13.54
N LYS A 49 13.89 -6.95 13.65
CA LYS A 49 14.84 -6.22 14.52
C LYS A 49 14.62 -6.53 16.01
N ARG A 50 13.37 -6.66 16.47
CA ARG A 50 13.06 -6.80 17.90
C ARG A 50 12.96 -8.25 18.38
N PHE A 51 12.53 -9.18 17.51
CA PHE A 51 12.20 -10.55 17.88
C PHE A 51 12.95 -11.60 17.05
N GLY A 52 13.87 -11.19 16.15
CA GLY A 52 14.65 -12.10 15.30
C GLY A 52 13.86 -12.79 14.18
N ARG A 53 12.53 -12.57 14.12
CA ARG A 53 11.65 -13.16 13.12
C ARG A 53 10.48 -12.24 12.79
N VAL A 54 9.86 -12.45 11.63
CA VAL A 54 8.62 -11.78 11.28
C VAL A 54 7.47 -12.45 12.04
N LEU A 55 6.61 -11.66 12.68
CA LEU A 55 5.40 -12.14 13.36
C LEU A 55 4.20 -12.05 12.41
N HIS A 56 3.09 -12.69 12.78
CA HIS A 56 1.88 -12.68 11.95
C HIS A 56 1.30 -11.27 11.79
N TYR A 57 1.13 -10.85 10.53
CA TYR A 57 0.35 -9.68 10.17
C TYR A 57 -0.26 -9.86 8.77
N ASN A 58 -1.38 -9.18 8.52
CA ASN A 58 -1.96 -8.94 7.20
C ASN A 58 -2.49 -7.50 7.18
N ILE A 59 -1.77 -6.61 6.51
CA ILE A 59 -2.14 -5.19 6.33
C ILE A 59 -2.36 -4.95 4.83
N ASP A 60 -3.40 -5.59 4.31
CA ASP A 60 -3.74 -5.67 2.88
C ASP A 60 -5.11 -5.04 2.58
N LYS A 61 -5.67 -4.28 3.53
CA LYS A 61 -6.93 -3.55 3.34
C LYS A 61 -6.69 -2.07 3.57
N ALA A 62 -6.99 -1.26 2.57
CA ALA A 62 -7.01 0.19 2.70
C ALA A 62 -8.24 0.75 1.99
N LEU A 63 -8.79 1.83 2.57
CA LEU A 63 -9.88 2.60 2.01
C LEU A 63 -9.46 4.06 1.96
N LEU A 64 -9.33 4.60 0.75
CA LEU A 64 -9.10 6.02 0.51
C LEU A 64 -10.43 6.71 0.20
N VAL A 65 -10.99 7.37 1.21
CA VAL A 65 -12.22 8.15 1.07
C VAL A 65 -11.87 9.52 0.48
N ALA A 66 -12.49 9.84 -0.66
CA ALA A 66 -12.26 11.08 -1.37
C ALA A 66 -12.58 12.32 -0.51
N GLY A 67 -11.72 13.33 -0.66
CA GLY A 67 -11.96 14.68 -0.17
C GLY A 67 -12.68 15.54 -1.22
N THR A 68 -12.63 16.85 -1.04
CA THR A 68 -13.07 17.83 -2.04
C THR A 68 -12.04 18.95 -2.16
N ALA A 69 -11.84 19.45 -3.38
CA ALA A 69 -10.92 20.54 -3.66
C ALA A 69 -11.54 21.51 -4.66
N ILE A 70 -11.12 22.77 -4.56
CA ILE A 70 -11.43 23.83 -5.53
C ILE A 70 -10.10 24.15 -6.21
N PRO A 71 -9.75 23.46 -7.32
CA PRO A 71 -8.54 23.76 -8.07
C PRO A 71 -8.68 25.11 -8.77
N LYS A 72 -7.59 25.88 -8.82
CA LYS A 72 -7.52 27.15 -9.57
C LYS A 72 -6.16 27.24 -10.26
N TRP A 73 -6.06 28.06 -11.31
CA TRP A 73 -4.75 28.38 -11.88
C TRP A 73 -3.82 28.92 -10.80
N ARG A 74 -2.57 28.42 -10.77
CA ARG A 74 -1.55 28.75 -9.77
C ARG A 74 -1.97 28.52 -8.30
N GLY A 75 -2.92 27.61 -8.04
CA GLY A 75 -3.25 27.23 -6.68
C GLY A 75 -4.62 26.56 -6.54
N GLY A 76 -5.43 27.09 -5.64
CA GLY A 76 -6.67 26.47 -5.19
C GLY A 76 -6.59 26.06 -3.73
N LYS A 77 -7.60 25.33 -3.27
CA LYS A 77 -7.64 24.86 -1.88
C LYS A 77 -8.30 23.50 -1.76
N VAL A 78 -7.77 22.69 -0.86
CA VAL A 78 -8.46 21.49 -0.38
C VAL A 78 -9.54 21.97 0.61
N VAL A 79 -10.80 21.69 0.29
CA VAL A 79 -11.95 22.07 1.13
C VAL A 79 -12.20 21.01 2.19
N LYS A 80 -12.13 19.73 1.79
CA LYS A 80 -12.22 18.58 2.68
C LYS A 80 -11.05 17.65 2.39
N PRO A 81 -10.19 17.33 3.37
CA PRO A 81 -9.08 16.40 3.14
C PRO A 81 -9.61 15.00 2.83
N ALA A 82 -8.88 14.28 1.97
CA ALA A 82 -9.10 12.84 1.81
C ALA A 82 -8.76 12.12 3.12
N LYS A 83 -9.46 11.00 3.38
CA LYS A 83 -9.25 10.18 4.58
C LYS A 83 -8.78 8.79 4.16
N LEU A 84 -7.59 8.41 4.64
CA LEU A 84 -7.07 7.07 4.46
C LEU A 84 -7.33 6.23 5.71
N ILE A 85 -7.96 5.08 5.52
CA ILE A 85 -8.21 4.08 6.56
C ILE A 85 -7.42 2.84 6.16
N ILE A 86 -6.59 2.34 7.08
CA ILE A 86 -5.82 1.10 6.89
C ILE A 86 -6.37 0.09 7.88
N ALA A 87 -6.70 -1.10 7.39
CA ALA A 87 -7.29 -2.19 8.15
C ALA A 87 -6.49 -3.48 7.94
N GLY A 88 -6.62 -4.39 8.89
CA GLY A 88 -5.89 -5.65 8.89
C GLY A 88 -5.66 -6.19 10.29
N ARG A 89 -4.84 -7.23 10.41
CA ARG A 89 -4.40 -7.80 11.69
C ARG A 89 -2.89 -7.71 11.80
N ALA A 90 -2.39 -7.53 13.00
CA ALA A 90 -0.96 -7.59 13.29
C ALA A 90 -0.75 -8.00 14.74
N THR A 91 0.31 -8.75 15.02
CA THR A 91 0.70 -9.06 16.40
C THR A 91 1.03 -7.77 17.15
N ALA A 92 0.18 -7.40 18.11
CA ALA A 92 0.32 -6.18 18.90
C ALA A 92 1.04 -6.39 20.25
N LYS A 93 1.31 -7.64 20.63
CA LYS A 93 2.01 -7.99 21.87
C LYS A 93 2.73 -9.34 21.72
N VAL A 94 3.89 -9.48 22.35
CA VAL A 94 4.59 -10.76 22.53
C VAL A 94 4.88 -10.92 24.03
N GLY A 95 4.24 -11.89 24.68
CA GLY A 95 4.31 -12.03 26.14
C GLY A 95 3.80 -10.78 26.85
N THR A 96 4.69 -10.08 27.57
CA THR A 96 4.43 -8.79 28.23
C THR A 96 4.82 -7.58 27.38
N SER A 97 5.56 -7.77 26.29
CA SER A 97 6.09 -6.69 25.45
C SER A 97 5.05 -6.18 24.45
N PRO A 98 4.54 -4.92 24.58
CA PRO A 98 3.65 -4.32 23.59
C PRO A 98 4.42 -3.91 22.33
N ILE A 99 3.75 -3.96 21.19
CA ILE A 99 4.25 -3.56 19.87
C ILE A 99 3.41 -2.36 19.41
N PRO A 100 4.03 -1.21 19.05
CA PRO A 100 3.31 0.00 18.67
C PRO A 100 2.83 -0.06 17.20
N VAL A 101 2.03 -1.07 16.84
CA VAL A 101 1.55 -1.34 15.47
C VAL A 101 0.96 -0.08 14.84
N LYS A 102 0.02 0.58 15.52
CA LYS A 102 -0.66 1.78 15.01
C LYS A 102 0.33 2.88 14.64
N ARG A 103 1.34 3.11 15.49
CA ARG A 103 2.37 4.14 15.24
C ARG A 103 3.22 3.78 14.02
N ILE A 104 3.70 2.55 13.94
CA ILE A 104 4.53 2.07 12.82
C ILE A 104 3.77 2.22 11.49
N VAL A 105 2.51 1.79 11.45
CA VAL A 105 1.66 1.89 10.26
C VAL A 105 1.40 3.35 9.89
N GLN A 106 1.08 4.21 10.85
CA GLN A 106 0.82 5.63 10.59
C GLN A 106 2.08 6.38 10.10
N GLU A 107 3.24 6.12 10.69
CA GLU A 107 4.51 6.72 10.26
C GLU A 107 4.88 6.26 8.85
N SER A 108 4.74 4.96 8.55
CA SER A 108 5.00 4.41 7.21
C SER A 108 4.04 4.99 6.16
N ALA A 109 2.75 5.11 6.48
CA ALA A 109 1.75 5.71 5.60
C ALA A 109 2.07 7.19 5.31
N ARG A 110 2.43 7.98 6.35
CA ARG A 110 2.82 9.40 6.17
C ARG A 110 4.06 9.54 5.29
N LYS A 111 5.07 8.69 5.49
CA LYS A 111 6.30 8.65 4.68
C LYS A 111 6.03 8.25 3.24
N THR A 112 5.08 7.33 3.01
CA THR A 112 4.65 6.95 1.66
C THR A 112 3.96 8.13 0.98
N LEU A 113 2.99 8.75 1.67
CA LEU A 113 2.21 9.85 1.12
C LEU A 113 3.01 11.14 0.88
N SER A 114 4.11 11.36 1.60
CA SER A 114 4.96 12.55 1.38
C SER A 114 5.59 12.58 -0.02
N ARG A 115 5.68 11.44 -0.71
CA ARG A 115 6.17 11.36 -2.10
C ARG A 115 5.22 12.01 -3.11
N PHE A 116 3.93 12.06 -2.80
CA PHE A 116 2.90 12.67 -3.65
C PHE A 116 2.72 14.17 -3.40
N LYS A 117 3.44 14.75 -2.44
CA LYS A 117 3.42 16.18 -2.18
C LYS A 117 4.33 16.93 -3.17
N ARG A 118 3.84 17.15 -4.39
CA ARG A 118 4.28 18.23 -5.31
C ARG A 118 3.00 18.90 -5.82
N ALA A 119 2.84 20.23 -5.78
CA ALA A 119 3.77 21.26 -6.21
C ALA A 119 3.92 22.43 -5.22
N ARG A 120 5.06 23.12 -5.34
CA ARG A 120 5.25 24.52 -4.94
C ARG A 120 4.50 25.43 -5.90
#